data_AF-A0A6P5EKX6-F1
#
_entry.id   AF-A0A6P5EKX6-F1
#
_cell.length_a   1.000
_cell.length_b   1.000
_cell.length_c   1.000
_cell.angle_alpha   90.00
_cell.angle_beta   90.00
_cell.angle_gamma   90.00
#
_symmetry.space_group_name_H-M   'P 1'
#
loop_
_entity.id
_entity.type
_entity.pdbx_description
1 polymer ?
#
loop_
_entity_poly.entity_id
_entity_poly.type
_entity_poly.pdbx_seq_one_letter_code
_entity_poly.pdbx_strand_id
1 'polypeptide(L)'
;MCQILICTTYTINSWLARESGTISEDVVRNAFSATENGFLALVRRMREFKPLIAAVGSCCLVGVIWRGTLYVANVGDSRAVIGCLGRSNKIVAEQLTRDHNASVEEVRQELRSLHPDDSHIVVLKHGVWRIKGIIQVSRSIGDAYLKKPEFSVDPSVQRFRLSEPLRRPVLTAEPSLYTRVLCPQDKFLIFASDGLWEHLTNQQAVEIVHNYPRAGIARRLVKRALEEAARKREMSYADLKKLDKGIRRFFHDDITVIVIFIDHELLQESNPSIPELSIRGFTDAVMPSTFSVLDGIT
;
A
#
# COMPACT_ATOMS: atom_id res chain seq x y z
N MET A 1 0.82 9.67 2.60
CA MET A 1 0.04 8.81 3.53
C MET A 1 1.04 7.78 4.03
N CYS A 2 1.08 7.36 5.31
CA CYS A 2 1.98 6.24 5.64
C CYS A 2 1.40 4.98 4.99
N GLN A 3 2.21 4.26 4.23
CA GLN A 3 1.79 3.00 3.62
C GLN A 3 2.39 1.85 4.43
N ILE A 4 1.53 1.02 5.00
CA ILE A 4 1.94 -0.17 5.73
C ILE A 4 1.98 -1.32 4.74
N LEU A 5 3.19 -1.78 4.44
CA LEU A 5 3.44 -2.93 3.60
C LEU A 5 3.90 -4.07 4.50
N ILE A 6 3.05 -5.07 4.70
CA ILE A 6 3.39 -6.25 5.51
C ILE A 6 3.45 -7.44 4.57
N CYS A 7 4.63 -8.01 4.40
CA CYS A 7 4.73 -9.34 3.82
C CYS A 7 5.39 -10.30 4.80
N THR A 8 4.72 -11.41 5.06
CA THR A 8 5.22 -12.47 5.93
C THR A 8 5.30 -13.77 5.14
N THR A 9 6.52 -14.29 5.00
CA THR A 9 6.77 -15.62 4.45
C THR A 9 6.90 -16.61 5.62
N TYR A 10 5.86 -17.44 5.79
CA TYR A 10 5.72 -18.50 6.79
C TYR A 10 5.66 -18.14 8.27
N THR A 11 4.83 -18.94 8.96
CA THR A 11 4.38 -18.88 10.34
C THR A 11 4.11 -17.45 10.82
N ILE A 12 2.89 -16.95 10.52
CA ILE A 12 2.37 -15.75 11.15
C ILE A 12 2.73 -15.82 12.63
N ASN A 13 3.45 -14.79 13.11
CA ASN A 13 3.69 -14.53 14.52
C ASN A 13 2.53 -15.04 15.37
N SER A 14 2.72 -16.25 15.90
CA SER A 14 2.17 -16.93 17.07
C SER A 14 0.77 -16.62 17.64
N TRP A 15 -0.11 -15.89 16.95
CA TRP A 15 -1.48 -15.61 17.42
C TRP A 15 -2.55 -15.97 16.39
N LEU A 16 -2.51 -15.37 15.18
CA LEU A 16 -3.54 -15.62 14.14
C LEU A 16 -3.58 -17.07 13.63
N ALA A 17 -2.42 -17.74 13.51
CA ALA A 17 -2.34 -19.14 13.10
C ALA A 17 -2.49 -20.12 14.27
N ARG A 18 -2.33 -19.67 15.53
CA ARG A 18 -2.40 -20.54 16.71
C ARG A 18 -3.84 -20.95 17.05
N GLU A 19 -4.83 -20.12 16.75
CA GLU A 19 -6.23 -20.42 17.09
C GLU A 19 -6.93 -21.33 16.06
N SER A 20 -6.58 -21.26 14.78
CA SER A 20 -7.30 -21.96 13.69
C SER A 20 -6.49 -23.05 12.96
N GLY A 21 -5.16 -23.08 13.12
CA GLY A 21 -4.28 -24.04 12.41
C GLY A 21 -4.23 -23.90 10.89
N THR A 22 -4.89 -22.88 10.31
CA THR A 22 -5.03 -22.66 8.87
C THR A 22 -5.11 -21.17 8.54
N ILE A 23 -4.71 -20.80 7.32
CA ILE A 23 -4.91 -19.45 6.77
C ILE A 23 -6.09 -19.49 5.81
N SER A 24 -7.00 -18.54 5.96
CA SER A 24 -8.14 -18.31 5.06
C SER A 24 -8.33 -16.82 4.81
N GLU A 25 -9.15 -16.50 3.81
CA GLU A 25 -9.58 -15.14 3.53
C GLU A 25 -10.24 -14.47 4.75
N ASP A 26 -11.03 -15.21 5.52
CA ASP A 26 -11.70 -14.69 6.72
C ASP A 26 -10.70 -14.35 7.85
N VAL A 27 -9.65 -15.16 8.03
CA VAL A 27 -8.60 -14.85 9.02
C VAL A 27 -7.93 -13.52 8.67
N VAL A 28 -7.60 -13.31 7.40
CA VAL A 28 -7.00 -12.05 6.95
C VAL A 28 -7.98 -10.89 7.10
N ARG A 29 -9.24 -11.05 6.69
CA ARG A 29 -10.29 -10.02 6.86
C ARG A 29 -10.49 -9.64 8.32
N ASN A 30 -10.56 -10.61 9.22
CA ASN A 30 -10.71 -10.40 10.65
C ASN A 30 -9.51 -9.66 11.25
N ALA A 31 -8.28 -9.90 10.76
CA ALA A 31 -7.11 -9.15 11.19
C ALA A 31 -7.19 -7.66 10.83
N PHE A 32 -7.68 -7.32 9.64
CA PHE A 32 -7.95 -5.92 9.25
C PHE A 32 -9.03 -5.29 10.12
N SER A 33 -10.15 -6.01 10.34
CA SER A 33 -11.24 -5.55 11.21
C SER A 33 -10.78 -5.31 12.65
N ALA A 34 -10.01 -6.24 13.22
CA ALA A 34 -9.44 -6.10 14.56
C ALA A 34 -8.48 -4.91 14.66
N THR A 35 -7.65 -4.70 13.64
CA THR A 35 -6.71 -3.57 13.57
C THR A 35 -7.45 -2.23 13.51
N GLU A 36 -8.46 -2.11 12.65
CA GLU A 36 -9.30 -0.92 12.55
C GLU A 36 -10.03 -0.65 13.88
N ASN A 37 -10.68 -1.66 14.45
CA ASN A 37 -11.42 -1.51 15.71
C ASN A 37 -10.50 -1.09 16.86
N GLY A 38 -9.31 -1.68 16.95
CA GLY A 38 -8.28 -1.29 17.91
C GLY A 38 -7.84 0.16 17.72
N PHE A 39 -7.63 0.61 16.49
CA PHE A 39 -7.27 1.98 16.19
C PHE A 39 -8.40 2.97 16.52
N LEU A 40 -9.65 2.66 16.15
CA LEU A 40 -10.80 3.51 16.48
C LEU A 40 -11.02 3.61 17.99
N ALA A 41 -10.79 2.54 18.75
CA ALA A 41 -10.82 2.57 20.21
C ALA A 41 -9.74 3.50 20.79
N LEU A 42 -8.53 3.50 20.21
CA LEU A 42 -7.47 4.43 20.56
C LEU A 42 -7.87 5.89 20.25
N VAL A 43 -8.44 6.15 19.08
CA VAL A 43 -8.95 7.48 18.70
C VAL A 43 -9.97 7.98 19.72
N ARG A 44 -10.94 7.15 20.13
CA ARG A 44 -11.94 7.52 21.16
C ARG A 44 -11.29 7.95 22.47
N ARG A 45 -10.25 7.25 22.91
CA ARG A 45 -9.52 7.55 24.16
C ARG A 45 -8.66 8.81 24.08
N MET A 46 -8.10 9.08 22.90
CA MET A 46 -7.09 10.14 22.72
C MET A 46 -7.67 11.45 22.17
N ARG A 47 -8.88 11.45 21.60
CA ARG A 47 -9.41 12.60 20.84
C ARG A 47 -9.50 13.90 21.63
N GLU A 48 -9.71 13.84 22.94
CA GLU A 48 -9.79 15.03 23.80
C GLU A 48 -8.43 15.72 23.95
N PHE A 49 -7.35 14.95 23.97
CA PHE A 49 -5.98 15.46 24.12
C PHE A 49 -5.26 15.65 22.78
N LYS A 50 -5.63 14.86 21.77
CA LYS A 50 -5.01 14.85 20.44
C LYS A 50 -6.08 14.66 19.37
N PRO A 51 -6.92 15.67 19.09
CA PRO A 51 -8.06 15.54 18.17
C PRO A 51 -7.65 15.13 16.75
N LEU A 52 -6.44 15.53 16.31
CA LEU A 52 -5.91 15.17 14.99
C LEU A 52 -5.61 13.68 14.82
N ILE A 53 -5.64 12.86 15.88
CA ILE A 53 -5.51 11.41 15.74
C ILE A 53 -6.63 10.80 14.87
N ALA A 54 -7.81 11.42 14.86
CA ALA A 54 -8.94 10.99 14.03
C ALA A 54 -8.68 11.16 12.52
N ALA A 55 -7.74 12.03 12.15
CA ALA A 55 -7.33 12.26 10.77
C ALA A 55 -6.06 11.48 10.36
N VAL A 56 -5.55 10.62 11.25
CA VAL A 56 -4.45 9.71 10.92
C VAL A 56 -5.04 8.47 10.26
N GLY A 57 -4.51 8.14 9.08
CA GLY A 57 -4.88 6.96 8.32
C GLY A 57 -3.73 6.45 7.47
N SER A 58 -3.91 5.22 6.97
CA SER A 58 -2.88 4.47 6.26
C SER A 58 -3.49 3.52 5.23
N CYS A 59 -2.86 3.44 4.06
CA CYS A 59 -3.03 2.30 3.16
C CYS A 59 -2.34 1.07 3.77
N CYS A 60 -2.94 -0.10 3.60
CA CYS A 60 -2.41 -1.35 4.11
C CYS A 60 -2.48 -2.43 3.03
N LEU A 61 -1.33 -2.96 2.64
CA LEU A 61 -1.21 -4.05 1.69
C LEU A 61 -0.46 -5.21 2.36
N VAL A 62 -1.13 -6.37 2.39
CA VAL A 62 -0.66 -7.57 3.09
C VAL A 62 -0.52 -8.73 2.11
N GLY A 63 0.61 -9.45 2.21
CA GLY A 63 0.85 -10.73 1.52
C GLY A 63 1.18 -11.85 2.52
N VAL A 64 0.48 -12.98 2.41
CA VAL A 64 0.73 -14.19 3.20
C VAL A 64 0.90 -15.38 2.25
N ILE A 65 2.04 -16.07 2.33
CA ILE A 65 2.24 -17.35 1.63
C ILE A 65 2.12 -18.48 2.66
N TRP A 66 1.16 -19.38 2.44
CA TRP A 66 0.89 -20.52 3.30
C TRP A 66 0.65 -21.77 2.47
N ARG A 67 1.51 -22.80 2.64
CA ARG A 67 1.41 -24.09 1.95
C ARG A 67 1.23 -23.94 0.43
N GLY A 68 2.10 -23.14 -0.19
CA GLY A 68 2.05 -22.87 -1.63
C GLY A 68 0.89 -21.98 -2.10
N THR A 69 0.05 -21.48 -1.20
CA THR A 69 -1.04 -20.56 -1.53
C THR A 69 -0.69 -19.14 -1.08
N LEU A 70 -0.81 -18.19 -1.99
CA LEU A 70 -0.66 -16.76 -1.74
C LEU A 70 -2.04 -16.16 -1.43
N TYR A 71 -2.13 -15.44 -0.32
CA TYR A 71 -3.25 -14.58 0.07
C TYR A 71 -2.77 -13.14 0.05
N VAL A 72 -3.50 -12.27 -0.66
CA VAL A 72 -3.21 -10.83 -0.74
C VAL A 72 -4.43 -10.06 -0.27
N ALA A 73 -4.23 -9.09 0.60
CA ALA A 73 -5.27 -8.19 1.09
C ALA A 73 -4.86 -6.73 0.90
N ASN A 74 -5.70 -5.94 0.25
CA ASN A 74 -5.42 -4.54 -0.04
C ASN A 74 -6.50 -3.60 0.52
N VAL A 75 -6.06 -2.54 1.20
CA VAL A 75 -6.83 -1.40 1.64
C VAL A 75 -6.07 -0.15 1.21
N GLY A 76 -6.56 0.55 0.19
CA GLY A 76 -5.90 1.72 -0.40
C GLY A 76 -5.34 1.45 -1.79
N ASP A 77 -4.31 2.20 -2.17
CA ASP A 77 -3.75 2.27 -3.52
C ASP A 77 -2.28 1.81 -3.61
N SER A 78 -1.77 1.19 -2.55
CA SER A 78 -0.65 0.27 -2.69
C SER A 78 -1.04 -0.89 -3.61
N ARG A 79 -0.05 -1.51 -4.28
CA ARG A 79 -0.32 -2.56 -5.26
C ARG A 79 0.66 -3.73 -5.15
N ALA A 80 0.13 -4.94 -5.33
CA ALA A 80 0.90 -6.16 -5.49
C ALA A 80 0.88 -6.63 -6.95
N VAL A 81 2.05 -6.95 -7.48
CA VAL A 81 2.25 -7.45 -8.86
C VAL A 81 3.10 -8.70 -8.81
N ILE A 82 2.71 -9.74 -9.53
CA ILE A 82 3.49 -10.97 -9.70
C ILE A 82 4.21 -10.95 -11.06
N GLY A 83 5.46 -11.40 -11.07
CA GLY A 83 6.22 -11.65 -12.27
C GLY A 83 6.13 -13.12 -12.65
N CYS A 84 5.49 -13.42 -13.77
CA CYS A 84 5.27 -14.79 -14.26
C CYS A 84 6.05 -15.04 -15.56
N LEU A 85 6.70 -16.19 -15.70
CA LEU A 85 7.25 -16.63 -16.98
C LEU A 85 6.11 -17.11 -17.89
N GLY A 86 5.87 -16.37 -18.97
CA GLY A 86 4.94 -16.74 -20.02
C GLY A 86 5.47 -17.86 -20.92
N ARG A 87 4.62 -18.33 -21.85
CA ARG A 87 4.92 -19.45 -22.78
C ARG A 87 6.14 -19.21 -23.68
N SER A 88 6.49 -17.95 -23.93
CA SER A 88 7.63 -17.55 -24.76
C SER A 88 8.92 -17.29 -23.96
N ASN A 89 8.99 -17.76 -22.70
CA ASN A 89 10.03 -17.40 -21.73
C ASN A 89 10.17 -15.89 -21.47
N LYS A 90 9.18 -15.09 -21.86
CA LYS A 90 9.11 -13.67 -21.50
C LYS A 90 8.47 -13.50 -20.13
N ILE A 91 9.04 -12.65 -19.30
CA ILE A 91 8.43 -12.26 -18.04
C ILE A 91 7.23 -11.34 -18.28
N VAL A 92 6.09 -11.67 -17.68
CA VAL A 92 4.84 -10.92 -17.79
C VAL A 92 4.41 -10.47 -16.40
N ALA A 93 4.02 -9.20 -16.30
CA ALA A 93 3.43 -8.67 -15.08
C ALA A 93 1.93 -8.98 -15.00
N GLU A 94 1.51 -9.56 -13.87
CA GLU A 94 0.10 -9.72 -13.52
C GLU A 94 -0.19 -8.96 -12.22
N GLN A 95 -1.16 -8.06 -12.25
CA GLN A 95 -1.56 -7.28 -11.08
C GLN A 95 -2.54 -8.10 -10.23
N LEU A 96 -2.22 -8.27 -8.95
CA LEU A 96 -2.99 -9.12 -8.02
C LEU A 96 -4.06 -8.33 -7.25
N THR A 97 -3.89 -7.01 -7.12
CA THR A 97 -4.74 -6.15 -6.29
C THR A 97 -5.46 -5.11 -7.13
N ARG A 98 -6.67 -4.71 -6.71
CA ARG A 98 -7.32 -3.51 -7.24
C ARG A 98 -6.86 -2.29 -6.46
N ASP A 99 -6.64 -1.19 -7.16
CA ASP A 99 -6.28 0.07 -6.52
C ASP A 99 -7.56 0.79 -6.06
N HIS A 100 -7.63 1.12 -4.78
CA HIS A 100 -8.76 1.84 -4.21
C HIS A 100 -8.54 3.35 -4.25
N ASN A 101 -8.37 3.91 -5.45
CA ASN A 101 -8.08 5.33 -5.68
C ASN A 101 -9.14 5.97 -6.60
N ALA A 102 -9.57 7.20 -6.29
CA ALA A 102 -10.55 7.96 -7.08
C ALA A 102 -10.07 8.35 -8.49
N SER A 103 -8.78 8.15 -8.82
CA SER A 103 -8.28 8.23 -10.19
C SER A 103 -8.86 7.14 -11.09
N VAL A 104 -9.21 5.98 -10.51
CA VAL A 104 -9.84 4.83 -11.18
C VAL A 104 -11.34 5.08 -11.36
N GLU A 105 -11.85 4.94 -12.59
CA GLU A 105 -13.26 5.26 -12.91
C GLU A 105 -14.23 4.34 -12.17
N GLU A 106 -13.92 3.05 -12.07
CA GLU A 106 -14.74 2.06 -11.38
C GLU A 106 -14.93 2.43 -9.90
N VAL A 107 -13.88 2.94 -9.24
CA VAL A 107 -13.96 3.44 -7.86
C VAL A 107 -14.84 4.69 -7.78
N ARG A 108 -14.78 5.59 -8.78
CA ARG A 108 -15.67 6.76 -8.84
C ARG A 108 -17.14 6.34 -9.00
N GLN A 109 -17.40 5.34 -9.82
CA GLN A 109 -18.75 4.80 -10.03
C GLN A 109 -19.28 4.14 -8.76
N GLU A 110 -18.47 3.32 -8.09
CA GLU A 110 -18.81 2.72 -6.79
C GLU A 110 -19.15 3.80 -5.76
N LEU A 111 -18.31 4.83 -5.62
CA LEU A 111 -18.54 5.95 -4.70
C LEU A 111 -19.87 6.67 -4.97
N ARG A 112 -20.16 6.98 -6.24
CA ARG A 112 -21.43 7.62 -6.65
C ARG A 112 -22.63 6.72 -6.37
N SER A 113 -22.51 5.41 -6.64
CA SER A 113 -23.58 4.44 -6.41
C SER A 113 -23.91 4.28 -4.92
N LEU A 114 -22.91 4.34 -4.04
CA LEU A 114 -23.10 4.25 -2.58
C LEU A 114 -23.61 5.57 -1.96
N HIS A 115 -23.44 6.69 -2.68
CA HIS A 115 -23.79 8.03 -2.24
C HIS A 115 -24.62 8.79 -3.28
N PRO A 116 -25.80 8.28 -3.69
CA PRO A 116 -26.61 8.90 -4.75
C PRO A 116 -27.13 10.29 -4.37
N ASP A 117 -27.18 10.61 -3.09
CA ASP A 117 -27.62 11.88 -2.52
C ASP A 117 -26.48 12.87 -2.20
N ASP A 118 -25.23 12.52 -2.53
CA ASP A 118 -24.05 13.37 -2.30
C ASP A 118 -23.35 13.67 -3.63
N SER A 119 -23.78 14.75 -4.29
CA SER A 119 -23.17 15.23 -5.54
C SER A 119 -21.69 15.63 -5.40
N HIS A 120 -21.20 15.80 -4.18
CA HIS A 120 -19.83 16.15 -3.85
C HIS A 120 -19.02 14.97 -3.31
N ILE A 121 -19.52 13.73 -3.43
CA ILE A 121 -18.82 12.53 -2.93
C ILE A 121 -17.43 12.39 -3.56
N VAL A 122 -17.31 12.68 -4.86
CA VAL A 122 -16.04 12.63 -5.61
C VAL A 122 -15.95 13.83 -6.54
N VAL A 123 -14.91 14.64 -6.37
CA VAL A 123 -14.73 15.91 -7.11
C VAL A 123 -13.33 16.02 -7.68
N LEU A 124 -13.21 16.67 -8.83
CA LEU A 124 -11.91 16.97 -9.44
C LEU A 124 -11.37 18.28 -8.83
N LYS A 125 -10.26 18.20 -8.11
CA LYS A 125 -9.62 19.37 -7.47
C LYS A 125 -8.16 19.44 -7.87
N HIS A 126 -7.78 20.56 -8.51
CA HIS A 126 -6.42 20.77 -9.06
C HIS A 126 -5.96 19.62 -9.97
N GLY A 127 -6.86 19.13 -10.84
CA GLY A 127 -6.55 18.04 -11.77
C GLY A 127 -6.52 16.64 -11.16
N VAL A 128 -6.83 16.49 -9.87
CA VAL A 128 -6.81 15.21 -9.15
C VAL A 128 -8.18 14.91 -8.55
N TRP A 129 -8.69 13.70 -8.79
CA TRP A 129 -9.96 13.24 -8.22
C TRP A 129 -9.82 12.99 -6.72
N ARG A 130 -10.71 13.57 -5.91
CA ARG A 130 -10.69 13.46 -4.46
C ARG A 130 -12.08 13.20 -3.88
N ILE A 131 -12.14 12.29 -2.92
CA ILE A 131 -13.32 12.00 -2.12
C ILE A 131 -13.57 13.15 -1.16
N LYS A 132 -14.79 13.73 -1.21
CA LYS A 132 -15.18 14.96 -0.50
C LYS A 132 -14.21 16.13 -0.71
N GLY A 133 -13.40 16.11 -1.77
CA GLY A 133 -12.37 17.11 -2.05
C GLY A 133 -11.11 17.03 -1.17
N ILE A 134 -10.95 15.94 -0.38
CA ILE A 134 -9.90 15.80 0.63
C ILE A 134 -8.88 14.73 0.25
N ILE A 135 -9.30 13.47 0.11
CA ILE A 135 -8.41 12.30 -0.01
C ILE A 135 -8.62 11.56 -1.34
N GLN A 136 -7.60 10.86 -1.84
CA GLN A 136 -7.70 10.11 -3.10
C GLN A 136 -8.15 8.67 -2.90
N VAL A 137 -7.82 8.05 -1.76
CA VAL A 137 -8.17 6.64 -1.51
C VAL A 137 -9.59 6.47 -0.99
N SER A 138 -10.29 5.45 -1.48
CA SER A 138 -11.63 5.05 -1.00
C SER A 138 -11.57 4.06 0.16
N ARG A 139 -10.40 3.49 0.43
CA ARG A 139 -10.19 2.56 1.54
C ARG A 139 -8.93 2.90 2.31
N SER A 140 -9.01 2.88 3.64
CA SER A 140 -7.87 3.09 4.54
C SER A 140 -8.14 2.44 5.90
N ILE A 141 -7.09 2.10 6.63
CA ILE A 141 -7.18 1.92 8.09
C ILE A 141 -7.03 3.30 8.73
N GLY A 142 -7.85 3.61 9.74
CA GLY A 142 -7.89 4.95 10.33
C GLY A 142 -8.76 5.93 9.54
N ASP A 143 -8.35 7.19 9.37
CA ASP A 143 -9.19 8.25 8.79
C ASP A 143 -10.60 8.29 9.41
N ALA A 144 -10.65 8.13 10.74
CA ALA A 144 -11.87 7.92 11.51
C ALA A 144 -12.91 9.02 11.26
N TYR A 145 -12.45 10.27 11.05
CA TYR A 145 -13.30 11.43 10.73
C TYR A 145 -14.07 11.30 9.41
N LEU A 146 -13.63 10.43 8.49
CA LEU A 146 -14.32 10.10 7.24
C LEU A 146 -15.21 8.86 7.33
N LYS A 147 -15.23 8.21 8.49
CA LYS A 147 -15.97 6.96 8.72
C LYS A 147 -17.13 7.15 9.67
N LYS A 148 -16.97 7.92 10.74
CA LYS A 148 -18.04 8.14 11.72
C LYS A 148 -18.15 9.62 12.10
N PRO A 149 -19.37 10.19 12.16
CA PRO A 149 -19.58 11.57 12.60
C PRO A 149 -19.01 11.86 14.00
N GLU A 150 -18.97 10.87 14.90
CA GLU A 150 -18.40 10.99 16.25
C GLU A 150 -16.90 11.33 16.30
N PHE A 151 -16.21 11.25 15.15
CA PHE A 151 -14.80 11.56 14.98
C PHE A 151 -14.55 12.83 14.14
N SER A 152 -15.58 13.66 13.92
CA SER A 152 -15.43 14.92 13.19
C SER A 152 -14.32 15.78 13.79
N VAL A 153 -13.43 16.29 12.95
CA VAL A 153 -12.37 17.22 13.33
C VAL A 153 -12.89 18.65 13.30
N ASP A 154 -12.33 19.50 14.16
CA ASP A 154 -12.67 20.93 14.22
C ASP A 154 -12.61 21.59 12.81
N PRO A 155 -13.68 22.28 12.37
CA PRO A 155 -13.75 22.93 11.06
C PRO A 155 -12.68 24.02 10.80
N SER A 156 -12.06 24.56 11.85
CA SER A 156 -10.94 25.50 11.76
C SER A 156 -9.68 24.85 11.14
N VAL A 157 -9.55 23.53 11.25
CA VAL A 157 -8.44 22.77 10.63
C VAL A 157 -8.75 22.56 9.15
N GLN A 158 -8.40 23.56 8.32
CA GLN A 158 -8.74 23.62 6.90
C GLN A 158 -8.42 22.34 6.11
N ARG A 159 -7.32 21.64 6.46
CA ARG A 159 -6.87 20.42 5.77
C ARG A 159 -7.87 19.25 5.86
N PHE A 160 -8.64 19.16 6.95
CA PHE A 160 -9.58 18.06 7.21
C PHE A 160 -11.03 18.52 7.23
N ARG A 161 -11.27 19.76 6.79
CA ARG A 161 -12.60 20.37 6.80
C ARG A 161 -13.50 19.66 5.80
N LEU A 162 -14.61 19.15 6.31
CA LEU A 162 -15.74 18.71 5.50
C LEU A 162 -16.66 19.90 5.26
N SER A 163 -17.12 20.07 4.00
CA SER A 163 -18.08 21.13 3.65
C SER A 163 -19.44 20.91 4.32
N GLU A 164 -19.82 19.65 4.50
CA GLU A 164 -21.06 19.21 5.13
C GLU A 164 -20.80 18.00 6.04
N PRO A 165 -21.54 17.82 7.14
CA PRO A 165 -21.46 16.63 7.97
C PRO A 165 -21.70 15.34 7.17
N LEU A 166 -20.98 14.27 7.52
CA LEU A 166 -21.16 12.97 6.86
C LEU A 166 -22.50 12.35 7.26
N ARG A 167 -23.30 11.97 6.26
CA ARG A 167 -24.52 11.18 6.46
C ARG A 167 -24.22 9.69 6.65
N ARG A 168 -23.14 9.20 6.06
CA ARG A 168 -22.67 7.82 6.10
C ARG A 168 -21.13 7.77 5.90
N PRO A 169 -20.47 6.65 6.23
CA PRO A 169 -19.03 6.49 6.00
C PRO A 169 -18.70 6.66 4.51
N VAL A 170 -17.69 7.47 4.19
CA VAL A 170 -17.21 7.64 2.80
C VAL A 170 -15.94 6.84 2.51
N LEU A 171 -15.30 6.30 3.55
CA LEU A 171 -14.20 5.35 3.47
C LEU A 171 -14.55 4.05 4.21
N THR A 172 -13.90 2.95 3.82
CA THR A 172 -13.97 1.66 4.53
C THR A 172 -12.57 1.12 4.81
N ALA A 173 -12.42 0.35 5.90
CA ALA A 173 -11.21 -0.43 6.18
C ALA A 173 -11.28 -1.86 5.62
N GLU A 174 -12.34 -2.18 4.89
CA GLU A 174 -12.60 -3.52 4.37
C GLU A 174 -11.64 -3.88 3.23
N PRO A 175 -10.80 -4.93 3.39
CA PRO A 175 -9.83 -5.28 2.35
C PRO A 175 -10.49 -5.91 1.13
N SER A 176 -9.96 -5.60 -0.06
CA SER A 176 -10.13 -6.50 -1.20
C SER A 176 -9.18 -7.68 -1.04
N LEU A 177 -9.68 -8.90 -1.15
CA LEU A 177 -8.88 -10.12 -1.05
C LEU A 177 -8.64 -10.73 -2.43
N TYR A 178 -7.47 -11.34 -2.60
CA TYR A 178 -7.12 -12.13 -3.76
C TYR A 178 -6.30 -13.34 -3.30
N THR A 179 -6.67 -14.52 -3.79
CA THR A 179 -6.02 -15.79 -3.44
C THR A 179 -5.53 -16.48 -4.72
N ARG A 180 -4.29 -16.99 -4.69
CA ARG A 180 -3.69 -17.74 -5.81
C ARG A 180 -2.89 -18.92 -5.29
N VAL A 181 -3.12 -20.08 -5.88
CA VAL A 181 -2.19 -21.21 -5.74
C VAL A 181 -0.97 -20.91 -6.60
N LEU A 182 0.21 -20.83 -5.97
CA LEU A 182 1.44 -20.51 -6.67
C LEU A 182 1.82 -21.66 -7.61
N CYS A 183 2.23 -21.31 -8.83
CA CYS A 183 2.66 -22.28 -9.83
C CYS A 183 4.12 -22.04 -10.24
N PRO A 184 4.81 -23.03 -10.84
CA PRO A 184 6.23 -22.89 -11.21
C PRO A 184 6.56 -21.70 -12.13
N GLN A 185 5.57 -21.14 -12.83
CA GLN A 185 5.73 -19.94 -13.65
C GLN A 185 5.87 -18.66 -12.82
N ASP A 186 5.36 -18.64 -11.60
CA ASP A 186 5.39 -17.49 -10.68
C ASP A 186 6.81 -17.31 -10.11
N LYS A 187 7.54 -16.27 -10.51
CA LYS A 187 8.96 -16.14 -10.15
C LYS A 187 9.20 -15.24 -8.95
N PHE A 188 8.43 -14.17 -8.83
CA PHE A 188 8.57 -13.24 -7.73
C PHE A 188 7.31 -12.38 -7.58
N LEU A 189 7.17 -11.77 -6.41
CA LEU A 189 6.16 -10.78 -6.08
C LEU A 189 6.82 -9.43 -5.85
N ILE A 190 6.17 -8.37 -6.28
CA ILE A 190 6.49 -6.97 -5.98
C ILE A 190 5.33 -6.39 -5.21
N PHE A 191 5.57 -6.02 -3.96
CA PHE A 191 4.66 -5.24 -3.15
C PHE A 191 5.23 -3.83 -3.07
N ALA A 192 4.46 -2.81 -3.43
CA ALA A 192 4.98 -1.44 -3.35
C ALA A 192 3.88 -0.39 -3.14
N SER A 193 4.32 0.76 -2.63
CA SER A 193 3.48 1.93 -2.50
C SER A 193 3.13 2.56 -3.84
N ASP A 194 2.06 3.37 -3.85
CA ASP A 194 1.68 4.21 -4.99
C ASP A 194 2.85 5.04 -5.53
N GLY A 195 3.73 5.53 -4.66
CA GLY A 195 4.95 6.24 -5.04
C GLY A 195 5.85 5.49 -6.02
N LEU A 196 5.80 4.15 -6.08
CA LEU A 196 6.45 3.39 -7.16
C LEU A 196 5.59 3.42 -8.44
N TRP A 197 4.31 3.09 -8.30
CA TRP A 197 3.37 2.85 -9.40
C TRP A 197 2.91 4.12 -10.12
N GLU A 198 3.10 5.29 -9.52
CA GLU A 198 2.94 6.59 -10.18
C GLU A 198 4.03 6.84 -11.24
N HIS A 199 5.18 6.17 -11.13
CA HIS A 199 6.33 6.38 -12.00
C HIS A 199 6.62 5.19 -12.90
N LEU A 200 6.40 3.96 -12.46
CA LEU A 200 6.66 2.76 -13.27
C LEU A 200 5.38 1.99 -13.60
N THR A 201 5.30 1.48 -14.82
CA THR A 201 4.29 0.50 -15.18
C THR A 201 4.59 -0.85 -14.52
N ASN A 202 3.56 -1.69 -14.35
CA ASN A 202 3.71 -3.03 -13.81
C ASN A 202 4.77 -3.84 -14.58
N GLN A 203 4.73 -3.77 -15.92
CA GLN A 203 5.64 -4.49 -16.79
C GLN A 203 7.09 -4.00 -16.66
N GLN A 204 7.31 -2.67 -16.59
CA GLN A 204 8.65 -2.12 -16.37
C GLN A 204 9.25 -2.60 -15.05
N ALA A 205 8.46 -2.60 -13.97
CA ALA A 205 8.93 -3.06 -12.66
C ALA A 205 9.33 -4.54 -12.67
N VAL A 206 8.49 -5.39 -13.28
CA VAL A 206 8.74 -6.83 -13.42
C VAL A 206 9.96 -7.10 -14.31
N GLU A 207 10.15 -6.37 -15.40
CA GLU A 207 11.34 -6.48 -16.26
C GLU A 207 12.63 -6.09 -15.52
N ILE A 208 12.59 -5.05 -14.68
CA ILE A 208 13.73 -4.68 -13.84
C ILE A 208 14.07 -5.81 -12.86
N VAL A 209 13.07 -6.36 -12.17
CA VAL A 209 13.30 -7.45 -11.22
C VAL A 209 13.84 -8.70 -11.91
N HIS A 210 13.38 -8.99 -13.12
CA HIS A 210 13.79 -10.15 -13.88
C HIS A 210 15.22 -10.05 -14.44
N ASN A 211 15.61 -8.87 -14.93
CA ASN A 211 16.85 -8.70 -15.69
C ASN A 211 18.07 -8.25 -14.85
N TYR A 212 17.87 -7.90 -13.58
CA TYR A 212 18.95 -7.41 -12.70
C TYR A 212 19.20 -8.34 -11.50
N PRO A 213 20.39 -8.28 -10.88
CA PRO A 213 20.71 -9.09 -9.70
C PRO A 213 19.72 -8.88 -8.55
N ARG A 214 19.42 -9.96 -7.80
CA ARG A 214 18.54 -9.93 -6.62
C ARG A 214 19.04 -8.95 -5.55
N ALA A 215 20.35 -8.90 -5.34
CA ALA A 215 20.98 -8.01 -4.37
C ALA A 215 20.73 -6.54 -4.75
N GLY A 216 20.07 -5.79 -3.87
CA GLY A 216 19.74 -4.38 -4.10
C GLY A 216 18.59 -4.14 -5.09
N ILE A 217 17.78 -5.15 -5.42
CA ILE A 217 16.76 -4.99 -6.46
C ILE A 217 15.65 -4.00 -6.11
N ALA A 218 15.16 -4.01 -4.86
CA ALA A 218 14.17 -3.04 -4.39
C ALA A 218 14.71 -1.60 -4.45
N ARG A 219 15.98 -1.44 -4.09
CA ARG A 219 16.73 -0.17 -4.16
C ARG A 219 16.82 0.35 -5.60
N ARG A 220 17.02 -0.55 -6.57
CA ARG A 220 17.02 -0.23 -8.01
C ARG A 220 15.67 0.22 -8.51
N LEU A 221 14.58 -0.42 -8.07
CA LEU A 221 13.21 0.01 -8.39
C LEU A 221 12.94 1.44 -7.87
N VAL A 222 13.32 1.73 -6.61
CA VAL A 222 13.19 3.08 -6.04
C VAL A 222 13.99 4.10 -6.85
N LYS A 223 15.28 3.81 -7.16
CA LYS A 223 16.11 4.70 -7.98
C LYS A 223 15.46 4.98 -9.33
N ARG A 224 14.95 3.94 -10.01
CA ARG A 224 14.32 4.08 -11.32
C ARG A 224 13.03 4.91 -11.27
N ALA A 225 12.22 4.75 -10.24
CA ALA A 225 11.03 5.57 -10.05
C ALA A 225 11.39 7.05 -9.81
N LEU A 226 12.43 7.33 -9.04
CA LEU A 226 12.90 8.71 -8.80
C LEU A 226 13.51 9.36 -10.05
N GLU A 227 14.23 8.60 -10.88
CA GLU A 227 14.70 9.08 -12.19
C GLU A 227 13.53 9.48 -13.09
N GLU A 228 12.47 8.67 -13.11
CA GLU A 228 11.27 8.94 -13.89
C GLU A 228 10.45 10.11 -13.31
N ALA A 229 10.40 10.25 -11.99
CA ALA A 229 9.82 11.41 -11.31
C ALA A 229 10.54 12.71 -11.71
N ALA A 230 11.89 12.70 -11.71
CA ALA A 230 12.72 13.82 -12.13
C ALA A 230 12.48 14.16 -13.61
N ARG A 231 12.42 13.13 -14.48
CA ARG A 231 12.16 13.29 -15.92
C ARG A 231 10.79 13.94 -16.20
N LYS A 232 9.73 13.51 -15.52
CA LYS A 232 8.38 14.11 -15.63
C LYS A 232 8.32 15.58 -15.23
N ARG A 233 9.32 16.06 -14.47
CA ARG A 233 9.45 17.43 -13.98
C ARG A 233 10.59 18.19 -14.66
N GLU A 234 11.11 17.65 -15.76
CA GLU A 234 12.17 18.26 -16.57
C GLU A 234 13.43 18.62 -15.75
N MET A 235 13.77 17.79 -14.76
CA MET A 235 14.95 17.97 -13.92
C MET A 235 15.82 16.72 -13.85
N SER A 236 17.08 16.91 -13.43
CA SER A 236 18.00 15.80 -13.22
C SER A 236 17.70 15.09 -11.89
N TYR A 237 18.00 13.78 -11.83
CA TYR A 237 17.93 13.02 -10.57
C TYR A 237 18.85 13.62 -9.50
N ALA A 238 20.02 14.15 -9.89
CA ALA A 238 20.94 14.79 -8.97
C ALA A 238 20.35 16.05 -8.32
N ASP A 239 19.55 16.82 -9.06
CA ASP A 239 18.89 18.02 -8.53
C ASP A 239 17.67 17.66 -7.69
N LEU A 240 16.91 16.64 -8.08
CA LEU A 240 15.82 16.09 -7.26
C LEU A 240 16.33 15.69 -5.85
N LYS A 241 17.50 15.04 -5.76
CA LYS A 241 18.11 14.65 -4.46
C LYS A 241 18.44 15.86 -3.56
N LYS A 242 18.72 17.03 -4.15
CA LYS A 242 19.11 18.25 -3.42
C LYS A 242 17.92 19.03 -2.89
N LEU A 243 16.70 18.77 -3.35
CA LEU A 243 15.50 19.48 -2.91
C LEU A 243 15.24 19.30 -1.41
N ASP A 244 14.63 20.31 -0.78
CA ASP A 244 14.21 20.24 0.62
C ASP A 244 12.95 19.38 0.81
N LYS A 245 12.78 18.82 2.02
CA LYS A 245 11.72 17.85 2.34
C LYS A 245 10.31 18.34 1.99
N GLY A 246 10.00 19.61 2.28
CA GLY A 246 8.69 20.19 1.99
C GLY A 246 8.43 20.35 0.50
N ILE A 247 9.50 20.54 -0.28
CA ILE A 247 9.43 20.72 -1.72
C ILE A 247 9.37 19.35 -2.43
N ARG A 248 10.08 18.33 -1.95
CA ARG A 248 10.12 16.98 -2.55
C ARG A 248 8.73 16.37 -2.79
N ARG A 249 7.78 16.62 -1.87
CA ARG A 249 6.38 16.16 -1.97
C ARG A 249 5.63 16.69 -3.20
N PHE A 250 6.11 17.74 -3.86
CA PHE A 250 5.56 18.19 -5.15
C PHE A 250 6.06 17.36 -6.34
N PHE A 251 7.13 16.58 -6.16
CA PHE A 251 7.81 15.82 -7.20
C PHE A 251 7.51 14.32 -7.12
N HIS A 252 7.51 13.74 -5.91
CA HIS A 252 7.19 12.32 -5.68
C HIS A 252 6.66 12.11 -4.24
N ASP A 253 5.87 11.05 -4.02
CA ASP A 253 5.50 10.60 -2.67
C ASP A 253 6.56 9.65 -2.07
N ASP A 254 6.33 9.20 -0.84
CA ASP A 254 7.16 8.20 -0.17
C ASP A 254 7.10 6.85 -0.94
N ILE A 255 8.27 6.31 -1.29
CA ILE A 255 8.40 5.07 -2.08
C ILE A 255 8.86 3.92 -1.17
N THR A 256 8.02 2.89 -1.05
CA THR A 256 8.34 1.64 -0.33
C THR A 256 8.18 0.47 -1.28
N VAL A 257 9.16 -0.44 -1.30
CA VAL A 257 9.18 -1.59 -2.21
C VAL A 257 9.69 -2.83 -1.47
N ILE A 258 8.95 -3.94 -1.59
CA ILE A 258 9.36 -5.28 -1.16
C ILE A 258 9.30 -6.19 -2.39
N VAL A 259 10.39 -6.93 -2.63
CA VAL A 259 10.47 -7.94 -3.69
C VAL A 259 10.74 -9.30 -3.06
N ILE A 260 9.93 -10.30 -3.43
CA ILE A 260 9.97 -11.64 -2.86
C ILE A 260 10.18 -12.63 -3.99
N PHE A 261 11.33 -13.29 -4.01
CA PHE A 261 11.59 -14.35 -4.97
C PHE A 261 10.98 -15.66 -4.47
N ILE A 262 10.26 -16.34 -5.35
CA ILE A 262 9.60 -17.60 -5.03
C ILE A 262 10.55 -18.73 -5.40
N ASP A 263 10.93 -19.50 -4.39
CA ASP A 263 11.65 -20.76 -4.56
C ASP A 263 10.65 -21.91 -4.52
N HIS A 264 10.34 -22.47 -5.69
CA HIS A 264 9.34 -23.54 -5.82
C HIS A 264 9.84 -24.88 -5.30
N GLU A 265 11.15 -25.07 -5.17
CA GLU A 265 11.71 -26.31 -4.62
C GLU A 265 11.44 -26.35 -3.11
N LEU A 266 11.69 -25.24 -2.42
CA LEU A 266 11.42 -25.10 -0.98
C LEU A 266 9.93 -25.12 -0.63
N LEU A 267 9.04 -24.76 -1.55
CA LEU A 267 7.59 -24.84 -1.33
C LEU A 267 7.06 -26.28 -1.30
N GLN A 268 7.79 -27.24 -1.86
CA GLN A 268 7.41 -28.66 -1.90
C GLN A 268 7.94 -29.45 -0.70
N GLU A 269 8.90 -28.90 0.04
CA GLU A 269 9.42 -29.53 1.25
C GLU A 269 8.38 -29.54 2.36
N SER A 270 8.17 -30.71 2.98
CA SER A 270 7.19 -30.89 4.05
C SER A 270 7.60 -30.26 5.39
N ASN A 271 8.88 -29.90 5.57
CA ASN A 271 9.41 -29.33 6.81
C ASN A 271 10.74 -28.56 6.60
N PRO A 272 10.76 -27.46 5.81
CA PRO A 272 11.98 -26.68 5.62
C PRO A 272 12.35 -25.97 6.93
N SER A 273 13.59 -26.16 7.40
CA SER A 273 14.13 -25.45 8.57
C SER A 273 14.48 -24.01 8.20
N ILE A 274 13.47 -23.14 8.14
CA ILE A 274 13.65 -21.72 7.83
C ILE A 274 13.69 -20.93 9.14
N PRO A 275 14.74 -20.13 9.42
CA PRO A 275 14.77 -19.28 10.60
C PRO A 275 13.61 -18.28 10.55
N GLU A 276 12.91 -18.13 11.67
CA GLU A 276 11.87 -17.11 11.82
C GLU A 276 12.50 -15.71 11.64
N LEU A 277 12.13 -15.03 10.56
CA LEU A 277 12.68 -13.74 10.21
C LEU A 277 11.54 -12.71 10.11
N SER A 278 11.38 -11.93 11.18
CA SER A 278 10.46 -10.78 11.20
C SER A 278 11.26 -9.50 11.01
N ILE A 279 11.20 -8.92 9.81
CA ILE A 279 11.84 -7.64 9.51
C ILE A 279 10.81 -6.52 9.67
N ARG A 280 11.04 -5.63 10.64
CA ARG A 280 10.29 -4.38 10.76
C ARG A 280 11.07 -3.27 10.06
N GLY A 281 10.65 -2.93 8.85
CA GLY A 281 11.16 -1.75 8.14
C GLY A 281 10.55 -0.48 8.71
N PHE A 282 11.10 0.03 9.81
CA PHE A 282 10.79 1.38 10.27
C PHE A 282 12.07 2.07 10.72
N THR A 283 12.31 3.28 10.24
CA THR A 283 13.25 4.20 10.87
C THR A 283 12.45 5.04 11.85
N ASP A 284 12.75 4.95 13.16
CA ASP A 284 12.29 5.92 14.17
C ASP A 284 13.03 7.26 14.02
N ALA A 285 13.25 7.66 12.78
CA ALA A 285 13.99 8.85 12.48
C ALA A 285 12.98 10.00 12.42
N VAL A 286 12.98 10.81 13.48
CA VAL A 286 12.60 12.23 13.40
C VAL A 286 13.47 12.96 12.34
N MET A 287 14.56 12.30 11.91
CA MET A 287 15.49 12.71 10.85
C MET A 287 15.08 12.17 9.46
N PRO A 288 15.38 12.90 8.37
CA PRO A 288 14.98 12.52 7.02
C PRO A 288 15.65 11.24 6.53
N SER A 289 14.99 10.51 5.62
CA SER A 289 15.65 9.50 4.78
C SER A 289 16.80 10.16 4.02
N THR A 290 18.02 9.82 4.40
CA THR A 290 19.21 10.12 3.61
C THR A 290 19.19 9.22 2.39
N PHE A 291 19.24 9.78 1.19
CA PHE A 291 19.39 9.01 -0.05
C PHE A 291 20.69 8.19 -0.12
N SER A 292 21.48 8.15 0.97
CA SER A 292 22.61 7.23 1.15
C SER A 292 22.19 5.78 0.93
N VAL A 293 20.95 5.44 1.26
CA VAL A 293 20.35 4.14 0.94
C VAL A 293 20.19 3.94 -0.56
N LEU A 294 20.62 4.84 -1.46
CA LEU A 294 20.66 4.67 -2.94
C LEU A 294 22.07 4.75 -3.59
N ASP A 295 23.11 5.16 -2.84
CA ASP A 295 24.50 5.23 -3.32
C ASP A 295 25.17 3.87 -3.64
N GLY A 296 25.76 3.72 -4.82
CA GLY A 296 26.48 2.50 -5.25
C GLY A 296 25.64 1.50 -6.06
N ILE A 297 24.42 1.85 -6.46
CA ILE A 297 23.70 1.13 -7.52
C ILE A 297 24.19 1.66 -8.87
N THR A 298 25.04 0.90 -9.55
CA THR A 298 25.30 1.06 -10.99
C THR A 298 24.15 0.48 -11.80
#